data_AF-A0A256G3Q7-F1
#
_entry.id   AF-A0A256G3Q7-F1
#
_cell.length_a   1.000
_cell.length_b   1.000
_cell.length_c   1.000
_cell.angle_alpha   90.00
_cell.angle_beta   90.00
_cell.angle_gamma   90.00
#
_symmetry.space_group_name_H-M   'P 1'
#
loop_
_entity.id
_entity.type
_entity.pdbx_description
1 polymer ?
#
loop_
_entity_poly.entity_id
_entity_poly.type
_entity_poly.pdbx_seq_one_letter_code
_entity_poly.pdbx_strand_id
1 'polypeptide(L)'
;MSGSYPFIDIAALDQIREGFAKGDAQLVLTRDLSTVLWANGAGASLFGHDRIEDLIGGALDLPVATRRQITASTDETDIAPRIVAVRLGGGMRAELTRLKISNIVLPDGIEALLMSVDRQDVKPGDIISGLADDTTHVALIDAQARILAASSRFAALDISASTLEDLIVEAEDADDHLVKRRIRAGKHSVPG
;
A
#
# COMPACT_ATOMS: atom_id res chain seq x y z
N MET A 1 -21.22 -6.26 2.97
CA MET A 1 -20.16 -6.99 3.69
C MET A 1 -18.88 -6.26 3.40
N SER A 2 -18.31 -5.55 4.38
CA SER A 2 -17.03 -4.86 4.20
C SER A 2 -15.94 -5.93 4.21
N GLY A 3 -15.58 -6.43 3.04
CA GLY A 3 -14.55 -7.45 2.90
C GLY A 3 -13.22 -6.88 3.41
N SER A 4 -12.54 -7.62 4.27
CA SER A 4 -11.12 -7.37 4.48
C SER A 4 -10.40 -7.77 3.20
N TYR A 5 -9.84 -6.82 2.46
CA TYR A 5 -9.01 -7.13 1.31
C TYR A 5 -7.64 -7.60 1.82
N PRO A 6 -7.12 -8.76 1.35
CA PRO A 6 -5.73 -9.09 1.60
C PRO A 6 -4.83 -7.95 1.11
N PHE A 7 -3.80 -7.61 1.87
CA PHE A 7 -2.92 -6.46 1.55
C PHE A 7 -2.40 -6.53 0.11
N ILE A 8 -1.97 -7.72 -0.32
CA ILE A 8 -1.34 -7.93 -1.62
C ILE A 8 -2.32 -7.72 -2.80
N ASP A 9 -3.62 -7.96 -2.59
CA ASP A 9 -4.64 -7.83 -3.63
C ASP A 9 -4.84 -6.38 -4.03
N ILE A 10 -4.71 -5.47 -3.05
CA ILE A 10 -4.81 -4.03 -3.28
C ILE A 10 -3.46 -3.47 -3.74
N ALA A 11 -2.35 -3.93 -3.17
CA ALA A 11 -1.01 -3.48 -3.56
C ALA A 11 -0.67 -3.80 -5.03
N ALA A 12 -1.24 -4.87 -5.58
CA ALA A 12 -1.05 -5.29 -6.97
C ALA A 12 -1.79 -4.42 -8.00
N LEU A 13 -2.85 -3.69 -7.61
CA LEU A 13 -3.62 -2.83 -8.51
C LEU A 13 -2.71 -1.80 -9.18
N ASP A 14 -2.80 -1.65 -10.51
CA ASP A 14 -1.94 -0.75 -11.30
C ASP A 14 -1.85 0.67 -10.72
N GLN A 15 -2.99 1.20 -10.28
CA GLN A 15 -3.12 2.55 -9.71
C GLN A 15 -2.38 2.73 -8.38
N ILE A 16 -2.08 1.63 -7.68
CA ILE A 16 -1.40 1.60 -6.38
C ILE A 16 0.05 1.19 -6.56
N ARG A 17 0.30 0.13 -7.35
CA ARG A 17 1.60 -0.54 -7.52
C ARG A 17 2.75 0.42 -7.82
N GLU A 18 2.55 1.38 -8.73
CA GLU A 18 3.61 2.32 -9.11
C GLU A 18 4.02 3.23 -7.93
N GLY A 19 3.05 3.81 -7.22
CA GLY A 19 3.33 4.64 -6.04
C GLY A 19 3.90 3.82 -4.88
N PHE A 20 3.42 2.59 -4.72
CA PHE A 20 3.93 1.67 -3.71
C PHE A 20 5.40 1.33 -3.97
N ALA A 21 5.77 1.02 -5.20
CA ALA A 21 7.15 0.72 -5.61
C ALA A 21 8.09 1.94 -5.48
N LYS A 22 7.57 3.17 -5.63
CA LYS A 22 8.31 4.42 -5.32
C LYS A 22 8.44 4.66 -3.80
N GLY A 23 7.60 4.00 -3.02
CA GLY A 23 7.48 4.17 -1.57
C GLY A 23 6.75 5.42 -1.15
N ASP A 24 5.85 5.91 -2.01
CA ASP A 24 4.89 6.97 -1.69
C ASP A 24 4.01 6.53 -0.52
N ALA A 25 3.57 7.50 0.29
CA ALA A 25 2.57 7.21 1.31
C ALA A 25 1.21 7.03 0.63
N GLN A 26 0.55 5.88 0.82
CA GLN A 26 -0.70 5.56 0.14
C GLN A 26 -1.74 4.97 1.09
N LEU A 27 -2.99 5.39 0.89
CA LEU A 27 -4.17 4.91 1.61
C LEU A 27 -5.32 4.73 0.63
N VAL A 28 -6.15 3.72 0.86
CA VAL A 28 -7.41 3.52 0.17
C VAL A 28 -8.54 3.70 1.16
N LEU A 29 -9.55 4.47 0.78
CA LEU A 29 -10.71 4.79 1.61
C LEU A 29 -12.02 4.54 0.87
N THR A 30 -13.08 4.35 1.64
CA THR A 30 -14.44 4.48 1.10
C THR A 30 -14.67 5.88 0.51
N ARG A 31 -15.57 6.00 -0.47
CA ARG A 31 -15.85 7.27 -1.17
C ARG A 31 -16.29 8.41 -0.24
N ASP A 32 -16.95 8.06 0.85
CA ASP A 32 -17.41 8.99 1.89
C ASP A 32 -16.35 9.30 2.96
N LEU A 33 -15.15 8.72 2.84
CA LEU A 33 -14.02 8.85 3.78
C LEU A 33 -14.34 8.35 5.19
N SER A 34 -15.37 7.51 5.35
CA SER A 34 -15.75 6.96 6.65
C SER A 34 -14.80 5.88 7.13
N THR A 35 -14.17 5.15 6.20
CA THR A 35 -13.39 3.95 6.51
C THR A 35 -12.12 3.87 5.66
N VAL A 36 -10.97 3.61 6.30
CA VAL A 36 -9.73 3.21 5.62
C VAL A 36 -9.82 1.71 5.31
N LEU A 37 -9.69 1.37 4.04
CA LEU A 37 -9.79 0.01 3.52
C LEU A 37 -8.42 -0.66 3.37
N TRP A 38 -7.38 0.13 3.09
CA TRP A 38 -6.00 -0.33 2.93
C TRP A 38 -5.03 0.84 3.16
N ALA A 39 -3.82 0.55 3.62
CA ALA A 39 -2.72 1.52 3.69
C ALA A 39 -1.39 0.78 3.64
N ASN A 40 -0.35 1.41 3.08
CA ASN A 40 1.03 0.95 3.29
C ASN A 40 1.63 1.58 4.56
N GLY A 41 2.81 1.11 4.99
CA GLY A 41 3.45 1.59 6.22
C GLY A 41 3.72 3.11 6.21
N ALA A 42 4.09 3.66 5.05
CA ALA A 42 4.27 5.10 4.88
C ALA A 42 2.96 5.88 5.01
N GLY A 43 1.84 5.35 4.50
CA GLY A 43 0.50 5.89 4.68
C GLY A 43 0.05 5.89 6.14
N ALA A 44 0.30 4.81 6.87
CA ALA A 44 0.03 4.76 8.31
C ALA A 44 0.84 5.81 9.09
N SER A 45 2.15 5.90 8.79
CA SER A 45 3.05 6.86 9.42
C SER A 45 2.65 8.32 9.14
N LEU A 46 2.13 8.61 7.94
CA LEU A 46 1.65 9.95 7.57
C LEU A 46 0.55 10.45 8.51
N PHE A 47 -0.28 9.55 9.03
CA PHE A 47 -1.35 9.85 9.98
C PHE A 47 -0.96 9.57 11.45
N GLY A 48 0.33 9.31 11.71
CA GLY A 48 0.85 9.13 13.07
C GLY A 48 0.58 7.76 13.68
N HIS A 49 0.32 6.74 12.85
CA HIS A 49 0.15 5.36 13.29
C HIS A 49 1.43 4.56 13.07
N ASP A 50 1.88 3.84 14.10
CA ASP A 50 3.06 2.97 14.02
C ASP A 50 2.77 1.64 13.30
N ARG A 51 1.51 1.18 13.36
CA ARG A 51 1.05 -0.06 12.76
C ARG A 51 -0.06 0.21 11.75
N ILE A 52 -0.07 -0.52 10.64
CA ILE A 52 -1.05 -0.32 9.55
C ILE A 52 -2.46 -0.66 10.05
N GLU A 53 -2.58 -1.74 10.79
CA GLU A 53 -3.84 -2.24 11.36
C GLU A 53 -4.51 -1.28 12.33
N ASP A 54 -3.77 -0.35 12.96
CA ASP A 54 -4.35 0.66 13.85
C ASP A 54 -5.16 1.70 13.07
N LEU A 55 -4.95 1.77 11.75
CA LEU A 55 -5.62 2.68 10.84
C LEU A 55 -6.76 2.00 10.06
N ILE A 56 -6.61 0.72 9.70
CA ILE A 56 -7.59 -0.03 8.89
C ILE A 56 -8.93 -0.13 9.64
N GLY A 57 -10.03 0.09 8.91
CA GLY A 57 -11.39 0.09 9.46
C GLY A 57 -11.77 1.36 10.23
N GLY A 58 -10.81 2.24 10.52
CA GLY A 58 -11.03 3.53 11.15
C GLY A 58 -11.32 4.65 10.16
N ALA A 59 -11.68 5.83 10.68
CA ALA A 59 -11.79 7.06 9.90
C ALA A 59 -10.49 7.88 10.05
N LEU A 60 -10.07 8.57 8.98
CA LEU A 60 -8.96 9.52 9.08
C LEU A 60 -9.34 10.77 9.87
N ASP A 61 -8.41 11.23 10.71
CA ASP A 61 -8.47 12.54 11.34
C ASP A 61 -8.12 13.63 10.32
N LEU A 62 -9.14 14.03 9.54
CA LEU A 62 -9.06 15.11 8.57
C LEU A 62 -9.86 16.31 9.05
N PRO A 63 -9.37 17.55 8.85
CA PRO A 63 -10.16 18.75 9.10
C PRO A 63 -11.50 18.70 8.36
N VAL A 64 -12.59 19.16 8.99
CA VAL A 64 -13.95 19.11 8.42
C VAL A 64 -14.02 19.76 7.04
N ALA A 65 -13.32 20.88 6.84
CA ALA A 65 -13.25 21.56 5.54
C ALA A 65 -12.58 20.69 4.47
N THR A 66 -11.48 20.02 4.81
CA THR A 66 -10.77 19.07 3.95
C THR A 66 -11.67 17.89 3.59
N ARG A 67 -12.34 17.28 4.57
CA ARG A 67 -13.28 16.18 4.34
C ARG A 67 -14.35 16.60 3.33
N ARG A 68 -14.98 17.77 3.54
CA ARG A 68 -15.98 18.32 2.62
C ARG A 68 -15.42 18.58 1.22
N GLN A 69 -14.22 19.14 1.12
CA GLN A 69 -13.57 19.40 -0.16
C GLN A 69 -13.30 18.10 -0.93
N ILE A 70 -12.88 17.04 -0.24
CA ILE A 70 -12.65 15.74 -0.88
C ILE A 70 -13.99 15.12 -1.30
N THR A 71 -15.01 15.09 -0.43
CA THR A 71 -16.28 14.41 -0.71
C THR A 71 -17.15 15.13 -1.75
N ALA A 72 -17.17 16.47 -1.76
CA ALA A 72 -17.98 17.25 -2.70
C ALA A 72 -17.57 17.04 -4.16
N SER A 73 -16.32 16.62 -4.40
CA SER A 73 -15.77 16.35 -5.72
C SER A 73 -15.87 14.87 -6.11
N THR A 74 -16.34 14.00 -5.21
CA THR A 74 -16.48 12.57 -5.49
C THR A 74 -17.67 12.30 -6.43
N ASP A 75 -18.65 13.20 -6.53
CA ASP A 75 -19.78 13.05 -7.45
C ASP A 75 -19.42 13.38 -8.92
N GLU A 76 -18.21 13.91 -9.18
CA GLU A 76 -17.74 14.22 -10.52
C GLU A 76 -17.18 12.96 -11.19
N THR A 77 -17.59 12.69 -12.44
CA THR A 77 -17.10 11.60 -13.30
C THR A 77 -15.65 11.82 -13.75
N ASP A 78 -14.90 12.68 -13.07
CA ASP A 78 -13.55 13.05 -13.46
C ASP A 78 -12.57 11.92 -13.11
N ILE A 79 -11.83 11.51 -14.14
CA ILE A 79 -10.84 10.42 -14.07
C ILE A 79 -9.49 10.98 -13.60
N ALA A 80 -9.28 12.30 -13.69
CA ALA A 80 -8.01 12.92 -13.34
C ALA A 80 -7.77 12.95 -11.82
N PRO A 81 -6.56 12.61 -11.35
CA PRO A 81 -6.19 12.81 -9.95
C PRO A 81 -6.22 14.29 -9.57
N ARG A 82 -6.76 14.61 -8.39
CA ARG A 82 -6.81 15.97 -7.85
C ARG A 82 -5.86 16.16 -6.69
N ILE A 83 -5.39 17.40 -6.48
CA ILE A 83 -4.50 17.73 -5.37
C ILE A 83 -5.24 18.57 -4.33
N VAL A 84 -5.24 18.10 -3.09
CA VAL A 84 -5.80 18.81 -1.93
C VAL A 84 -4.65 19.10 -0.96
N ALA A 85 -4.44 20.37 -0.63
CA ALA A 85 -3.47 20.77 0.38
C ALA A 85 -4.10 20.67 1.77
N VAL A 86 -3.48 19.90 2.66
CA VAL A 86 -4.00 19.61 4.01
C VAL A 86 -2.90 19.83 5.03
N ARG A 87 -3.26 20.40 6.18
CA ARG A 87 -2.35 20.42 7.33
C ARG A 87 -2.56 19.16 8.14
N LEU A 88 -1.59 18.24 8.11
CA LEU A 88 -1.61 16.99 8.86
C LEU A 88 -0.76 17.10 10.13
N GLY A 89 -1.17 16.40 11.19
CA GLY A 89 -0.55 16.46 12.52
C GLY A 89 -1.22 17.44 13.50
N GLY A 90 -0.85 17.33 14.78
CA GLY A 90 -1.46 18.11 15.87
C GLY A 90 -0.70 19.38 16.26
N GLY A 91 -1.44 20.46 16.55
CA GLY A 91 -0.90 21.69 17.15
C GLY A 91 0.04 22.49 16.24
N MET A 92 1.09 23.09 16.82
CA MET A 92 2.03 23.96 16.09
C MET A 92 2.95 23.22 15.09
N ARG A 93 2.92 21.88 15.06
CA ARG A 93 3.75 21.05 14.19
C ARG A 93 3.03 20.57 12.92
N ALA A 94 1.81 21.07 12.66
CA ALA A 94 1.03 20.62 11.51
C ALA A 94 1.71 20.99 10.18
N GLU A 95 2.09 19.98 9.41
CA GLU A 95 2.81 20.12 8.14
C GLU A 95 1.83 20.25 6.98
N LEU A 96 2.16 21.12 6.01
CA LEU A 96 1.34 21.28 4.81
C LEU A 96 1.66 20.16 3.80
N THR A 97 0.77 19.19 3.70
CA THR A 97 0.89 18.02 2.83
C THR A 97 0.00 18.17 1.60
N ARG A 98 0.53 17.81 0.42
CA ARG A 98 -0.23 17.78 -0.83
C ARG A 98 -0.75 16.36 -1.06
N LEU A 99 -2.02 16.14 -0.75
CA LEU A 99 -2.69 14.86 -0.97
C LEU A 99 -3.15 14.78 -2.42
N LYS A 100 -2.68 13.78 -3.16
CA LYS A 100 -3.25 13.39 -4.44
C LYS A 100 -4.41 12.43 -4.19
N ILE A 101 -5.59 12.74 -4.72
CA ILE A 101 -6.80 11.94 -4.58
C ILE A 101 -7.22 11.44 -5.96
N SER A 102 -7.35 10.13 -6.10
CA SER A 102 -7.79 9.45 -7.33
C SER A 102 -8.96 8.53 -7.03
N ASN A 103 -9.90 8.40 -7.97
CA ASN A 103 -10.90 7.32 -7.92
C ASN A 103 -10.22 6.00 -8.33
N ILE A 104 -10.49 4.91 -7.62
CA ILE A 104 -10.03 3.56 -7.97
C ILE A 104 -11.19 2.56 -7.86
N VAL A 105 -11.03 1.40 -8.48
CA VAL A 105 -11.97 0.29 -8.38
C VAL A 105 -11.26 -0.87 -7.69
N LEU A 106 -11.87 -1.39 -6.62
CA LEU A 106 -11.34 -2.51 -5.85
C LEU A 106 -11.59 -3.84 -6.59
N PRO A 107 -10.93 -4.96 -6.20
CA PRO A 107 -11.07 -6.24 -6.89
C PRO A 107 -12.50 -6.80 -6.98
N ASP A 108 -13.39 -6.38 -6.07
CA ASP A 108 -14.81 -6.75 -6.06
C ASP A 108 -15.72 -5.78 -6.85
N GLY A 109 -15.12 -4.80 -7.55
CA GLY A 109 -15.83 -3.80 -8.35
C GLY A 109 -16.34 -2.60 -7.54
N ILE A 110 -16.05 -2.52 -6.24
CA ILE A 110 -16.46 -1.38 -5.41
C ILE A 110 -15.56 -0.18 -5.69
N GLU A 111 -16.17 0.98 -5.94
CA GLU A 111 -15.44 2.25 -6.08
C GLU A 111 -14.89 2.74 -4.73
N ALA A 112 -13.64 3.20 -4.75
CA ALA A 112 -12.93 3.73 -3.59
C ALA A 112 -12.08 4.94 -3.97
N LEU A 113 -11.48 5.58 -2.96
CA LEU A 113 -10.56 6.69 -3.13
C LEU A 113 -9.14 6.26 -2.75
N LEU A 114 -8.21 6.42 -3.68
CA LEU A 114 -6.78 6.38 -3.40
C LEU A 114 -6.32 7.78 -2.98
N MET A 115 -5.75 7.87 -1.80
CA MET A 115 -5.02 9.04 -1.31
C MET A 115 -3.53 8.72 -1.33
N SER A 116 -2.73 9.59 -1.96
CA SER A 116 -1.27 9.42 -1.99
C SER A 116 -0.51 10.71 -1.74
N VAL A 117 0.71 10.56 -1.22
CA VAL A 117 1.69 11.64 -1.06
C VAL A 117 3.04 11.15 -1.56
N ASP A 118 3.56 11.87 -2.54
CA ASP A 118 4.87 11.59 -3.12
C ASP A 118 5.96 11.76 -2.05
N ARG A 119 6.89 10.81 -1.98
CA ARG A 119 8.03 10.86 -1.04
C ARG A 119 9.36 10.98 -1.78
N GLN A 120 10.32 11.62 -1.13
CA GLN A 120 11.70 11.78 -1.63
C GLN A 120 12.66 11.00 -0.74
N ASP A 121 13.83 10.66 -1.28
CA ASP A 121 14.92 9.96 -0.56
C ASP A 121 14.51 8.65 0.12
N VAL A 122 13.54 7.94 -0.47
CA VAL A 122 13.02 6.68 0.06
C VAL A 122 14.04 5.56 -0.11
N LYS A 123 14.32 4.83 0.97
CA LYS A 123 15.18 3.65 0.93
C LYS A 123 14.34 2.39 0.67
N PRO A 124 14.91 1.33 0.07
CA PRO A 124 14.20 0.07 -0.15
C PRO A 124 13.49 -0.51 1.09
N GLY A 125 14.11 -0.39 2.27
CA GLY A 125 13.51 -0.86 3.52
C GLY A 125 12.27 -0.07 3.96
N ASP A 126 12.16 1.20 3.57
CA ASP A 126 11.02 2.04 3.92
C ASP A 126 9.75 1.62 3.15
N ILE A 127 9.91 1.04 1.96
CA ILE A 127 8.80 0.57 1.11
C ILE A 127 8.06 -0.60 1.77
N ILE A 128 8.81 -1.54 2.34
CA ILE A 128 8.28 -2.75 2.98
C ILE A 128 8.06 -2.60 4.50
N SER A 129 8.26 -1.39 5.03
CA SER A 129 8.11 -1.11 6.44
C SER A 129 6.67 -1.36 6.91
N GLY A 130 6.52 -2.00 8.07
CA GLY A 130 5.22 -2.31 8.65
C GLY A 130 4.45 -3.47 7.99
N LEU A 131 4.98 -4.08 6.92
CA LEU A 131 4.31 -5.19 6.23
C LEU A 131 4.64 -6.58 6.79
N ALA A 132 5.74 -6.68 7.54
CA ALA A 132 6.17 -7.93 8.14
C ALA A 132 5.77 -8.01 9.61
N ASP A 133 5.42 -9.21 10.04
CA ASP A 133 5.11 -9.55 11.43
C ASP A 133 5.82 -10.87 11.81
N ASP A 134 5.42 -11.49 12.93
CA ASP A 134 6.04 -12.74 13.39
C ASP A 134 5.81 -13.93 12.44
N THR A 135 4.74 -13.88 11.65
CA THR A 135 4.28 -14.92 10.71
C THR A 135 4.37 -14.50 9.24
N THR A 136 4.44 -13.20 8.97
CA THR A 136 4.49 -12.62 7.63
C THR A 136 5.89 -12.13 7.33
N HIS A 137 6.49 -12.67 6.28
CA HIS A 137 7.82 -12.27 5.81
C HIS A 137 7.71 -11.58 4.46
N VAL A 138 8.40 -10.44 4.32
CA VAL A 138 8.39 -9.62 3.10
C VAL A 138 9.80 -9.37 2.63
N ALA A 139 10.00 -9.36 1.32
CA ALA A 139 11.19 -8.88 0.66
C ALA A 139 10.83 -8.05 -0.56
N LEU A 140 11.64 -7.02 -0.82
CA LEU A 140 11.65 -6.27 -2.06
C LEU A 140 12.80 -6.79 -2.92
N ILE A 141 12.48 -7.21 -4.14
CA ILE A 141 13.40 -7.90 -5.04
C ILE A 141 13.42 -7.13 -6.37
N ASP A 142 14.59 -6.98 -6.98
CA ASP A 142 14.72 -6.40 -8.32
C ASP A 142 14.56 -7.43 -9.44
N ALA A 143 14.53 -6.97 -10.69
CA ALA A 143 14.40 -7.81 -11.87
C ALA A 143 15.60 -8.75 -12.11
N GLN A 144 16.66 -8.70 -11.30
CA GLN A 144 17.80 -9.61 -11.33
C GLN A 144 17.78 -10.57 -10.12
N ALA A 145 16.63 -10.73 -9.47
CA ALA A 145 16.44 -11.52 -8.27
C ALA A 145 17.33 -11.08 -7.07
N ARG A 146 17.81 -9.84 -7.05
CA ARG A 146 18.56 -9.30 -5.92
C ARG A 146 17.61 -8.73 -4.88
N ILE A 147 17.81 -9.11 -3.62
CA ILE A 147 17.06 -8.59 -2.48
C ILE A 147 17.54 -7.16 -2.20
N LEU A 148 16.67 -6.17 -2.43
CA LEU A 148 16.90 -4.76 -2.12
C LEU A 148 16.62 -4.44 -0.65
N ALA A 149 15.61 -5.10 -0.08
CA ALA A 149 15.27 -5.05 1.33
C ALA A 149 14.52 -6.32 1.74
N ALA A 150 14.64 -6.72 3.00
CA ALA A 150 13.86 -7.82 3.53
C ALA A 150 13.60 -7.67 5.03
N SER A 151 12.50 -8.26 5.47
CA SER A 151 12.20 -8.45 6.89
C SER A 151 13.27 -9.32 7.58
N SER A 152 13.47 -9.12 8.88
CA SER A 152 14.59 -9.70 9.64
C SER A 152 14.69 -11.23 9.58
N ARG A 153 13.56 -11.93 9.42
CA ARG A 153 13.50 -13.40 9.36
C ARG A 153 13.37 -13.96 7.93
N PHE A 154 13.30 -13.11 6.91
CA PHE A 154 13.15 -13.57 5.51
C PHE A 154 14.27 -14.52 5.08
N ALA A 155 15.52 -14.21 5.45
CA ALA A 155 16.67 -15.04 5.10
C ALA A 155 16.59 -16.47 5.68
N ALA A 156 15.88 -16.66 6.81
CA ALA A 156 15.70 -17.97 7.42
C ALA A 156 14.74 -18.88 6.63
N LEU A 157 13.99 -18.32 5.67
CA LEU A 157 13.16 -19.11 4.76
C LEU A 157 14.00 -19.91 3.75
N ASP A 158 15.26 -19.52 3.50
CA ASP A 158 16.15 -20.26 2.58
C ASP A 158 15.51 -20.49 1.19
N ILE A 159 14.85 -19.47 0.65
CA ILE A 159 14.28 -19.50 -0.70
C ILE A 159 15.43 -19.40 -1.71
N SER A 160 15.50 -20.34 -2.66
CA SER A 160 16.59 -20.35 -3.64
C SER A 160 16.44 -19.20 -4.64
N ALA A 161 17.58 -18.71 -5.15
CA ALA A 161 17.60 -17.68 -6.20
C ALA A 161 16.74 -18.07 -7.41
N SER A 162 16.81 -19.34 -7.83
CA SER A 162 15.98 -19.86 -8.92
C SER A 162 14.48 -19.74 -8.64
N THR A 163 14.04 -19.95 -7.39
CA THR A 163 12.62 -19.78 -7.03
C THR A 163 12.22 -18.30 -7.06
N LEU A 164 13.12 -17.38 -6.72
CA LEU A 164 12.85 -15.94 -6.86
C LEU A 164 12.78 -15.52 -8.32
N GLU A 165 13.68 -16.04 -9.17
CA GLU A 165 13.67 -15.81 -10.62
C GLU A 165 12.36 -16.31 -11.26
N ASP A 166 11.92 -17.53 -10.91
CA ASP A 166 10.65 -18.09 -11.38
C ASP A 166 9.47 -17.19 -10.99
N LEU A 167 9.44 -16.71 -9.74
CA LEU A 167 8.37 -15.82 -9.26
C LEU A 167 8.34 -14.47 -9.97
N ILE A 168 9.50 -13.92 -10.34
CA ILE A 168 9.58 -12.67 -11.10
C ILE A 168 8.93 -12.87 -12.48
N VAL A 169 9.33 -13.92 -13.20
CA VAL A 169 8.76 -14.23 -14.53
C VAL A 169 7.26 -14.46 -14.44
N GLU A 170 6.80 -15.26 -13.46
CA GLU A 170 5.37 -15.53 -13.28
C GLU A 170 4.57 -14.25 -12.97
N ALA A 171 5.12 -13.33 -12.17
CA ALA A 171 4.45 -12.06 -11.85
C ALA A 171 4.48 -11.06 -13.01
N GLU A 172 5.48 -11.12 -13.89
CA GLU A 172 5.50 -10.33 -15.12
C GLU A 172 4.46 -10.83 -16.13
N ASP A 173 4.25 -12.15 -16.21
CA ASP A 173 3.29 -12.78 -17.12
C ASP A 173 1.84 -12.76 -16.61
N ALA A 174 1.62 -12.52 -15.31
CA ALA A 174 0.28 -12.45 -14.72
C ALA A 174 -0.43 -11.12 -15.07
N ASP A 175 -1.68 -11.20 -15.54
CA ASP A 175 -2.49 -10.04 -15.93
C ASP A 175 -2.63 -8.98 -14.82
N ASP A 176 -2.68 -9.41 -13.56
CA ASP A 176 -2.81 -8.55 -12.37
C ASP A 176 -1.48 -8.37 -11.62
N HIS A 177 -0.37 -8.85 -12.18
CA HIS A 177 0.95 -8.86 -11.58
C HIS A 177 1.02 -9.55 -10.19
N LEU A 178 0.11 -10.50 -9.93
CA LEU A 178 -0.02 -11.17 -8.65
C LEU A 178 0.04 -12.68 -8.80
N VAL A 179 0.98 -13.28 -8.09
CA VAL A 179 1.12 -14.74 -8.00
C VAL A 179 0.84 -15.17 -6.57
N LYS A 180 -0.13 -16.07 -6.38
CA LYS A 180 -0.47 -16.67 -5.08
C LYS A 180 -0.30 -18.17 -5.15
N ARG A 181 0.81 -18.69 -4.63
CA ARG A 181 1.07 -20.13 -4.64
C ARG A 181 2.02 -20.52 -3.54
N ARG A 182 2.05 -21.83 -3.24
CA ARG A 182 3.10 -22.35 -2.38
C ARG A 182 4.45 -22.27 -3.08
N ILE A 183 5.46 -21.88 -2.32
CA ILE A 183 6.86 -21.81 -2.79
C ILE A 183 7.74 -22.72 -1.94
N ARG A 184 8.90 -23.08 -2.49
CA ARG A 184 9.91 -23.85 -1.76
C ARG A 184 10.75 -22.89 -0.92
N ALA A 185 10.87 -23.20 0.37
CA ALA A 185 11.62 -22.44 1.36
C ALA A 185 12.51 -23.44 2.13
N GLY A 186 13.77 -23.57 1.71
CA GLY A 186 14.69 -24.61 2.15
C GLY A 186 14.14 -26.01 1.91
N LYS A 187 13.88 -26.74 3.01
CA LYS A 187 13.29 -28.09 2.99
C LYS A 187 11.77 -28.09 3.12
N HIS A 188 11.16 -26.92 3.27
CA HIS A 188 9.73 -26.76 3.48
C HIS A 188 9.04 -26.17 2.25
N SER A 189 7.72 -26.30 2.22
CA SER A 189 6.86 -25.55 1.32
C SER A 189 6.05 -24.59 2.16
N VAL A 190 6.07 -23.30 1.83
CA VAL A 190 5.34 -22.25 2.55
C VAL A 190 4.32 -21.59 1.61
N PRO A 191 3.20 -21.06 2.12
CA PRO A 191 2.36 -20.14 1.36
C PRO A 191 3.20 -18.93 0.93
N GLY A 192 3.09 -18.55 -0.34
CA GLY A 192 3.69 -17.37 -0.94
C GLY A 192 2.63 -16.53 -1.63
#